data_AF-A0A1Y2LR85-F1
#
_entry.id   AF-A0A1Y2LR85-F1
#
_cell.length_a   1.000
_cell.length_b   1.000
_cell.length_c   1.000
_cell.angle_alpha   90.00
_cell.angle_beta   90.00
_cell.angle_gamma   90.00
#
_symmetry.space_group_name_H-M   'P 1'
#
loop_
_entity.id
_entity.type
_entity.pdbx_description
1 polymer ?
#
loop_
_entity_poly.entity_id
_entity_poly.type
_entity_poly.pdbx_seq_one_letter_code
_entity_poly.pdbx_strand_id
1 'polypeptide(L)'
;MAESTFVTKQHASEQFVESCGAVLFTSSEPADAKVCLVNLRSKDEWLLPKGRRNIDESRKEAALREVAEETGFQGRLLPVTMSTRACAPDDHPDVPDKARTQRNITEPFMCTVRELPGGNGTKFIWWYIAVLEDDAYNQRGAGEEQFNTEFFAMDEAVQKLQFETDREVLRRAIQVMTTT
;
A
#
# COMPACT_ATOMS: atom_id res chain seq x y z
N MET A 1 -9.36 26.84 27.37
CA MET A 1 -8.91 26.03 26.22
C MET A 1 -10.09 25.90 25.28
N ALA A 2 -9.93 26.22 24.00
CA ALA A 2 -11.01 26.02 23.03
C ALA A 2 -11.10 24.51 22.73
N GLU A 3 -12.28 23.91 22.90
CA GLU A 3 -12.52 22.52 22.53
C GLU A 3 -13.06 22.46 21.09
N SER A 4 -12.44 21.59 20.28
CA SER A 4 -12.91 21.29 18.94
C SER A 4 -14.26 20.57 19.01
N THR A 5 -15.21 20.94 18.15
CA THR A 5 -16.48 20.22 18.01
C THR A 5 -16.32 18.86 17.31
N PHE A 6 -15.13 18.54 16.81
CA PHE A 6 -14.83 17.28 16.13
C PHE A 6 -14.32 16.22 17.11
N VAL A 7 -14.83 14.99 17.00
CA VAL A 7 -14.27 13.83 17.71
C VAL A 7 -12.81 13.66 17.30
N THR A 8 -11.90 13.92 18.22
CA THR A 8 -10.45 13.96 17.97
C THR A 8 -9.77 12.91 18.83
N LYS A 9 -8.95 12.06 18.20
CA LYS A 9 -8.07 11.09 18.89
C LYS A 9 -6.62 11.45 18.57
N GLN A 10 -5.79 11.52 19.60
CA GLN A 10 -4.35 11.77 19.46
C GLN A 10 -3.59 10.52 19.91
N HIS A 11 -2.53 10.20 19.19
CA HIS A 11 -1.64 9.08 19.47
C HIS A 11 -0.21 9.61 19.55
N ALA A 12 0.43 9.47 20.71
CA ALA A 12 1.87 9.68 20.82
C ALA A 12 2.63 8.61 20.03
N SER A 13 3.90 8.85 19.70
CA SER A 13 4.73 7.97 18.85
C SER A 13 4.76 6.51 19.31
N GLU A 14 4.77 6.28 20.61
CA GLU A 14 4.78 4.97 21.26
C GLU A 14 3.41 4.27 21.25
N GLN A 15 2.35 4.99 20.87
CA GLN A 15 0.97 4.51 20.84
C GLN A 15 0.50 4.21 19.42
N PHE A 16 1.38 4.27 18.42
CA PHE A 16 1.05 3.81 17.08
C PHE A 16 2.17 3.03 16.40
N VAL A 17 1.77 2.19 15.44
CA VAL A 17 2.67 1.54 14.50
C VAL A 17 2.37 2.07 13.12
N GLU A 18 3.39 2.58 12.44
CA GLU A 18 3.30 2.99 11.04
C GLU A 18 3.90 1.90 10.14
N SER A 19 3.07 1.38 9.24
CA SER A 19 3.45 0.43 8.21
C SER A 19 3.15 0.97 6.82
N CYS A 20 3.88 0.46 5.84
CA CYS A 20 3.69 0.77 4.43
C CYS A 20 3.68 -0.53 3.64
N GLY A 21 2.92 -0.56 2.54
CA GLY A 21 2.86 -1.69 1.63
C GLY A 21 2.43 -1.23 0.24
N ALA A 22 2.56 -2.11 -0.75
CA ALA A 22 2.10 -1.82 -2.10
C ALA A 22 1.42 -3.04 -2.73
N VAL A 23 0.43 -2.75 -3.57
CA VAL A 23 -0.07 -3.73 -4.54
C VAL A 23 0.89 -3.70 -5.73
N LEU A 24 1.68 -4.76 -5.88
CA LEU A 24 2.66 -4.88 -6.96
C LEU A 24 2.04 -5.59 -8.17
N PHE A 25 1.98 -4.88 -9.29
CA PHE A 25 1.52 -5.38 -10.57
C PHE A 25 2.70 -5.81 -11.46
N THR A 26 2.48 -6.78 -12.35
CA THR A 26 3.51 -7.18 -13.34
C THR A 26 3.68 -6.20 -14.49
N SER A 27 2.66 -5.39 -14.78
CA SER A 27 2.64 -4.43 -15.88
C SER A 27 1.82 -3.21 -15.47
N SER A 28 2.08 -2.06 -16.10
CA SER A 28 1.19 -0.88 -16.01
C SER A 28 -0.05 -1.01 -16.90
N GLU A 29 -0.02 -1.89 -17.89
CA GLU A 29 -1.14 -2.16 -18.79
C GLU A 29 -2.14 -3.12 -18.12
N PRO A 30 -3.38 -2.71 -17.83
CA PRO A 30 -4.31 -3.52 -17.04
C PRO A 30 -4.68 -4.87 -17.66
N ALA A 31 -4.66 -4.97 -18.99
CA ALA A 31 -5.06 -6.19 -19.70
C ALA A 31 -4.14 -7.40 -19.42
N ASP A 32 -2.85 -7.14 -19.16
CA ASP A 32 -1.83 -8.17 -18.95
C ASP A 32 -1.31 -8.20 -17.50
N ALA A 33 -1.82 -7.32 -16.65
CA ALA A 33 -1.32 -7.15 -15.30
C ALA A 33 -1.81 -8.25 -14.34
N LYS A 34 -0.85 -8.89 -13.68
CA LYS A 34 -1.05 -9.80 -12.57
C LYS A 34 -0.62 -9.15 -11.27
N VAL A 35 -1.13 -9.64 -10.15
CA VAL A 35 -0.87 -9.12 -8.80
C VAL A 35 0.03 -10.07 -8.05
N CYS A 36 1.11 -9.54 -7.48
CA CYS A 36 1.99 -10.28 -6.58
C CYS A 36 1.36 -10.42 -5.20
N LEU A 37 1.23 -11.66 -4.71
CA LEU A 37 0.84 -11.94 -3.33
C LEU A 37 1.96 -12.72 -2.63
N VAL A 38 2.02 -12.59 -1.31
CA VAL A 38 2.90 -13.39 -0.45
C VAL A 38 2.08 -14.36 0.38
N ASN A 39 2.54 -15.61 0.49
CA ASN A 39 1.95 -16.65 1.32
C ASN A 39 2.81 -16.87 2.56
N LEU A 40 2.26 -16.60 3.74
CA LEU A 40 2.93 -16.86 5.01
C LEU A 40 2.97 -18.37 5.29
N ARG A 41 4.14 -19.00 5.13
CA ARG A 41 4.31 -20.47 5.20
C ARG A 41 3.74 -21.10 6.47
N SER A 42 3.87 -20.42 7.59
CA SER A 42 3.47 -20.95 8.90
C SER A 42 1.96 -21.05 9.08
N LYS A 43 1.18 -20.27 8.32
CA LYS A 43 -0.28 -20.21 8.43
C LYS A 43 -1.02 -20.53 7.13
N ASP A 44 -0.29 -20.64 6.04
CA ASP A 44 -0.84 -20.74 4.68
C ASP A 44 -1.83 -19.61 4.35
N GLU A 45 -1.52 -18.39 4.82
CA GLU A 45 -2.33 -17.19 4.59
C GLU A 45 -1.73 -16.36 3.45
N TRP A 46 -2.54 -16.02 2.45
CA TRP A 46 -2.14 -15.12 1.36
C TRP A 46 -2.45 -13.66 1.70
N LEU A 47 -1.45 -12.81 1.53
CA LEU A 47 -1.44 -11.43 2.00
C LEU A 47 -0.85 -10.49 0.93
N LEU A 48 -1.18 -9.21 1.07
CA LEU A 48 -0.45 -8.14 0.38
C LEU A 48 0.87 -7.85 1.11
N PRO A 49 1.96 -7.56 0.36
CA PRO A 49 3.25 -7.29 0.98
C PRO A 49 3.27 -5.93 1.69
N LYS A 50 3.80 -5.92 2.92
CA LYS A 50 3.86 -4.73 3.79
C LYS A 50 4.74 -4.97 5.01
N GLY A 51 5.28 -3.90 5.57
CA GLY A 51 5.90 -3.96 6.89
C GLY A 51 6.09 -2.61 7.53
N ARG A 52 6.94 -2.55 8.55
CA ARG A 52 7.06 -1.37 9.42
C ARG A 52 8.02 -0.37 8.79
N ARG A 53 7.66 0.92 8.87
CA ARG A 53 8.56 1.99 8.45
C ARG A 53 9.77 2.07 9.37
N ASN A 54 10.96 2.22 8.80
CA ASN A 54 12.18 2.47 9.55
C ASN A 54 12.25 3.92 10.04
N ILE A 55 13.11 4.20 11.02
CA ILE A 55 13.38 5.57 11.47
C ILE A 55 13.93 6.37 10.27
N ASP A 56 13.44 7.59 10.10
CA ASP A 56 13.81 8.52 9.01
C ASP A 56 13.58 8.05 7.55
N GLU A 57 12.93 6.91 7.35
CA GLU A 57 12.54 6.41 6.02
C GLU A 57 11.22 7.05 5.54
N SER A 58 11.09 7.42 4.27
CA SER A 58 9.81 7.88 3.73
C SER A 58 8.81 6.72 3.57
N ARG A 59 7.51 7.03 3.57
CA ARG A 59 6.47 6.00 3.35
C ARG A 59 6.59 5.30 1.99
N LYS A 60 7.07 6.03 0.98
CA LYS A 60 7.29 5.52 -0.38
C LYS A 60 8.45 4.53 -0.41
N GLU A 61 9.57 4.89 0.21
CA GLU A 61 10.74 4.00 0.35
C GLU A 61 10.38 2.75 1.15
N ALA A 62 9.67 2.90 2.27
CA ALA A 62 9.22 1.77 3.07
C ALA A 62 8.33 0.80 2.29
N ALA A 63 7.36 1.31 1.50
CA ALA A 63 6.49 0.44 0.71
C ALA A 63 7.28 -0.39 -0.33
N LEU A 64 8.26 0.21 -1.02
CA LEU A 64 9.08 -0.49 -2.01
C LEU A 64 10.07 -1.46 -1.36
N ARG A 65 10.72 -1.06 -0.26
CA ARG A 65 11.62 -1.94 0.51
C ARG A 65 10.89 -3.18 1.01
N GLU A 66 9.73 -3.01 1.63
CA GLU A 66 8.95 -4.13 2.18
C GLU A 66 8.46 -5.09 1.08
N VAL A 67 8.09 -4.55 -0.08
CA VAL A 67 7.83 -5.39 -1.26
C VAL A 67 9.06 -6.20 -1.64
N ALA A 68 10.22 -5.56 -1.77
CA ALA A 68 11.46 -6.24 -2.14
C ALA A 68 11.89 -7.29 -1.09
N GLU A 69 11.77 -6.98 0.19
CA GLU A 69 12.08 -7.88 1.30
C GLU A 69 11.14 -9.10 1.31
N GLU A 70 9.82 -8.92 1.29
CA GLU A 70 8.88 -10.04 1.41
C GLU A 70 8.75 -10.87 0.12
N THR A 71 8.97 -10.26 -1.07
CA THR A 71 8.74 -10.93 -2.37
C THR A 71 10.01 -11.33 -3.11
N GLY A 72 11.13 -10.65 -2.81
CA GLY A 72 12.36 -10.67 -3.59
C GLY A 72 12.31 -9.83 -4.87
N PHE A 73 11.16 -9.27 -5.28
CA PHE A 73 11.02 -8.51 -6.52
C PHE A 73 11.21 -7.02 -6.31
N GLN A 74 11.98 -6.39 -7.20
CA GLN A 74 12.08 -4.93 -7.26
C GLN A 74 10.89 -4.37 -8.03
N GLY A 75 10.40 -3.23 -7.55
CA GLY A 75 9.31 -2.50 -8.19
C GLY A 75 9.52 -1.00 -8.07
N ARG A 76 8.79 -0.28 -8.89
CA ARG A 76 8.68 1.18 -8.83
C ARG A 76 7.24 1.59 -8.58
N LEU A 77 7.04 2.71 -7.91
CA LEU A 77 5.69 3.27 -7.77
C LEU A 77 5.13 3.58 -9.16
N LEU A 78 3.88 3.19 -9.39
CA LEU A 78 3.16 3.51 -10.62
C LEU A 78 2.47 4.86 -10.44
N PRO A 79 2.82 5.89 -11.24
CA PRO A 79 2.05 7.12 -11.26
C PRO A 79 0.64 6.83 -11.76
N VAL A 80 -0.37 7.24 -10.99
CA VAL A 80 -1.79 6.95 -11.26
C VAL A 80 -2.62 8.23 -11.32
N THR A 81 -3.81 8.10 -11.91
CA THR A 81 -4.87 9.11 -11.82
C THR A 81 -5.83 8.73 -10.71
N MET A 82 -5.95 9.55 -9.67
CA MET A 82 -6.87 9.30 -8.56
C MET A 82 -7.36 10.57 -7.86
N SER A 83 -8.49 10.47 -7.16
CA SER A 83 -8.97 11.53 -6.29
C SER A 83 -8.25 11.50 -4.94
N THR A 84 -7.66 12.62 -4.54
CA THR A 84 -6.99 12.80 -3.24
C THR A 84 -7.33 14.16 -2.62
N ARG A 85 -7.25 14.25 -1.29
CA ARG A 85 -7.33 15.52 -0.55
C ARG A 85 -5.97 16.18 -0.37
N ALA A 86 -4.88 15.54 -0.77
CA ALA A 86 -3.55 16.14 -0.73
C ALA A 86 -3.49 17.40 -1.61
N CYS A 87 -2.73 18.40 -1.16
CA CYS A 87 -2.48 19.61 -1.93
C CYS A 87 -1.41 19.36 -3.00
N ALA A 88 -1.59 19.93 -4.18
CA ALA A 88 -0.55 20.07 -5.17
C ALA A 88 0.49 21.11 -4.69
N PRO A 89 1.76 21.01 -5.13
CA PRO A 89 2.81 21.94 -4.71
C PRO A 89 2.53 23.42 -5.01
N ASP A 90 1.71 23.69 -6.02
CA ASP A 90 1.31 25.01 -6.50
C ASP A 90 -0.09 25.44 -6.05
N ASP A 91 -0.75 24.68 -5.17
CA ASP A 91 -2.04 25.08 -4.60
C ASP A 91 -1.93 26.36 -3.76
N HIS A 92 -2.93 27.22 -3.90
CA HIS A 92 -3.10 28.35 -2.99
C HIS A 92 -3.37 27.87 -1.55
N PRO A 93 -2.87 28.53 -0.50
CA PRO A 93 -3.10 28.13 0.89
C PRO A 93 -4.59 28.00 1.28
N ASP A 94 -5.45 28.78 0.64
CA ASP A 94 -6.91 28.76 0.86
C ASP A 94 -7.68 27.78 -0.05
N VAL A 95 -6.98 26.83 -0.69
CA VAL A 95 -7.64 25.80 -1.50
C VAL A 95 -8.65 25.03 -0.64
N PRO A 96 -9.90 24.81 -1.10
CA PRO A 96 -10.90 24.11 -0.29
C PRO A 96 -10.47 22.67 0.04
N ASP A 97 -10.71 22.23 1.28
CA ASP A 97 -10.53 20.83 1.70
C ASP A 97 -11.60 19.92 1.07
N LYS A 98 -11.35 19.54 -0.18
CA LYS A 98 -12.16 18.62 -0.97
C LYS A 98 -11.24 17.71 -1.78
N ALA A 99 -11.68 16.47 -1.98
CA ALA A 99 -10.99 15.55 -2.86
C ALA A 99 -11.01 16.07 -4.30
N ARG A 100 -9.86 16.05 -4.97
CA ARG A 100 -9.68 16.47 -6.36
C ARG A 100 -8.94 15.40 -7.13
N THR A 101 -9.31 15.19 -8.39
CA THR A 101 -8.61 14.26 -9.28
C THR A 101 -7.24 14.84 -9.63
N GLN A 102 -6.20 14.11 -9.26
CA GLN A 102 -4.82 14.41 -9.62
C GLN A 102 -4.32 13.32 -10.56
N ARG A 103 -3.50 13.70 -11.54
CA ARG A 103 -2.91 12.79 -12.53
C ARG A 103 -1.43 12.62 -12.25
N ASN A 104 -0.88 11.45 -12.62
CA ASN A 104 0.55 11.19 -12.56
C ASN A 104 1.13 11.37 -11.14
N ILE A 105 0.41 10.89 -10.12
CA ILE A 105 0.84 10.96 -8.72
C ILE A 105 1.11 9.57 -8.13
N THR A 106 1.97 9.52 -7.13
CA THR A 106 2.38 8.28 -6.43
C THR A 106 2.05 8.32 -4.94
N GLU A 107 1.00 9.05 -4.57
CA GLU A 107 0.51 9.15 -3.19
C GLU A 107 -0.18 7.86 -2.76
N PRO A 108 -0.32 7.59 -1.45
CA PRO A 108 -1.05 6.42 -0.98
C PRO A 108 -2.51 6.50 -1.44
N PHE A 109 -3.01 5.43 -2.04
CA PHE A 109 -4.39 5.37 -2.54
C PHE A 109 -5.39 4.95 -1.47
N MET A 110 -4.90 4.36 -0.37
CA MET A 110 -5.70 3.87 0.75
C MET A 110 -4.88 3.81 2.05
N CYS A 111 -5.55 3.94 3.19
CA CYS A 111 -4.96 3.74 4.51
C CYS A 111 -5.81 2.76 5.31
N THR A 112 -5.21 1.68 5.81
CA THR A 112 -5.86 0.79 6.78
C THR A 112 -5.55 1.28 8.19
N VAL A 113 -6.58 1.41 9.03
CA VAL A 113 -6.44 1.73 10.46
C VAL A 113 -7.01 0.57 11.26
N ARG A 114 -6.24 0.03 12.20
CA ARG A 114 -6.72 -1.02 13.12
C ARG A 114 -6.19 -0.81 14.53
N GLU A 115 -6.98 -1.15 15.53
CA GLU A 115 -6.52 -1.16 16.91
C GLU A 115 -5.62 -2.38 17.16
N LEU A 116 -4.54 -2.18 17.93
CA LEU A 116 -3.67 -3.28 18.36
C LEU A 116 -4.33 -4.05 19.51
N PRO A 117 -4.14 -5.38 19.58
CA PRO A 117 -4.69 -6.20 20.65
C PRO A 117 -4.31 -5.66 22.03
N GLY A 118 -5.22 -5.78 23.00
CA GLY A 118 -4.99 -5.33 24.38
C GLY A 118 -4.95 -3.81 24.56
N GLY A 119 -5.35 -3.01 23.56
CA GLY A 119 -5.32 -1.55 23.65
C GLY A 119 -3.92 -0.97 23.53
N ASN A 120 -2.97 -1.72 22.96
CA ASN A 120 -1.56 -1.33 22.83
C ASN A 120 -1.30 -0.25 21.75
N GLY A 121 -2.31 0.55 21.42
CA GLY A 121 -2.24 1.59 20.40
C GLY A 121 -2.90 1.23 19.07
N THR A 122 -2.60 2.02 18.05
CA THR A 122 -3.27 1.94 16.74
C THR A 122 -2.24 1.69 15.64
N LYS A 123 -2.54 0.79 14.69
CA LYS A 123 -1.71 0.54 13.51
C LYS A 123 -2.29 1.23 12.29
N PHE A 124 -1.43 1.97 11.60
CA PHE A 124 -1.69 2.56 10.28
C PHE A 124 -0.93 1.76 9.22
N ILE A 125 -1.56 1.51 8.07
CA ILE A 125 -0.91 0.92 6.90
C ILE A 125 -1.22 1.79 5.70
N TRP A 126 -0.20 2.44 5.14
CA TRP A 126 -0.31 3.24 3.93
C TRP A 126 -0.07 2.37 2.70
N TRP A 127 -1.04 2.32 1.80
CA TRP A 127 -1.00 1.45 0.62
C TRP A 127 -0.72 2.23 -0.66
N TYR A 128 0.23 1.72 -1.45
CA TYR A 128 0.65 2.28 -2.74
C TYR A 128 0.37 1.31 -3.89
N ILE A 129 0.41 1.83 -5.12
CA ILE A 129 0.38 1.02 -6.34
C ILE A 129 1.78 1.01 -6.91
N ALA A 130 2.31 -0.19 -7.15
CA ALA A 130 3.62 -0.40 -7.73
C ALA A 130 3.54 -1.32 -8.95
N VAL A 131 4.55 -1.26 -9.80
CA VAL A 131 4.74 -2.16 -10.93
C VAL A 131 6.16 -2.72 -10.86
N LEU A 132 6.36 -3.95 -11.32
CA LEU A 132 7.69 -4.54 -11.48
C LEU A 132 8.59 -3.62 -12.30
N GLU A 133 9.87 -3.58 -11.95
CA GLU A 133 10.89 -3.04 -12.84
C GLU A 133 11.13 -3.98 -14.03
N ASP A 134 11.59 -3.43 -15.16
CA ASP A 134 11.70 -4.17 -16.43
C ASP A 134 12.57 -5.45 -16.33
N ASP A 135 13.56 -5.44 -15.43
CA ASP A 135 14.50 -6.55 -15.20
C ASP A 135 14.25 -7.31 -13.87
N ALA A 136 13.10 -7.09 -13.24
CA ALA A 136 12.82 -7.59 -11.88
C ALA A 136 12.89 -9.12 -11.75
N TYR A 137 12.65 -9.86 -12.83
CA TYR A 137 12.78 -11.33 -12.83
C TYR A 137 14.23 -11.80 -12.76
N ASN A 138 15.16 -11.09 -13.42
CA ASN A 138 16.58 -11.43 -13.40
C ASN A 138 17.28 -10.91 -12.13
N GLN A 139 16.76 -9.82 -11.55
CA GLN A 139 17.29 -9.21 -10.34
C GLN A 139 16.54 -9.63 -9.06
N ARG A 140 15.79 -10.74 -9.13
CA ARG A 140 15.02 -11.22 -7.99
C ARG A 140 15.97 -11.60 -6.85
N GLY A 141 15.82 -10.93 -5.71
CA GLY A 141 16.47 -11.28 -4.45
C GLY A 141 15.89 -12.54 -3.82
N ALA A 142 16.47 -12.96 -2.70
CA ALA A 142 16.03 -14.17 -1.98
C ALA A 142 14.59 -14.07 -1.46
N GLY A 143 14.13 -12.85 -1.14
CA GLY A 143 12.93 -12.64 -0.34
C GLY A 143 13.10 -13.15 1.10
N GLU A 144 12.16 -12.84 1.98
CA GLU A 144 12.14 -13.40 3.32
C GLU A 144 11.71 -14.88 3.31
N GLU A 145 12.46 -15.71 4.03
CA GLU A 145 12.26 -17.18 4.04
C GLU A 145 10.86 -17.61 4.49
N GLN A 146 10.19 -16.81 5.31
CA GLN A 146 8.85 -17.11 5.82
C GLN A 146 7.75 -16.99 4.77
N PHE A 147 8.04 -16.39 3.61
CA PHE A 147 7.08 -16.18 2.54
C PHE A 147 7.35 -17.06 1.31
N ASN A 148 6.28 -17.48 0.64
CA ASN A 148 6.32 -17.79 -0.79
C ASN A 148 5.73 -16.61 -1.56
N THR A 149 6.11 -16.46 -2.83
CA THR A 149 5.65 -15.36 -3.68
C THR A 149 5.09 -15.92 -4.98
N GLU A 150 3.91 -15.45 -5.38
CA GLU A 150 3.26 -15.85 -6.62
C GLU A 150 2.46 -14.70 -7.23
N PHE A 151 2.26 -14.73 -8.55
CA PHE A 151 1.49 -13.75 -9.30
C PHE A 151 0.19 -14.35 -9.81
N PHE A 152 -0.92 -13.69 -9.51
CA PHE A 152 -2.27 -14.14 -9.87
C PHE A 152 -2.96 -13.13 -10.79
N ALA A 153 -3.92 -13.59 -11.59
CA ALA A 153 -4.83 -12.66 -12.27
C ALA A 153 -5.57 -11.80 -11.23
N MET A 154 -5.96 -10.57 -11.58
CA MET A 154 -6.55 -9.61 -10.62
C MET A 154 -7.76 -10.19 -9.85
N ASP A 155 -8.71 -10.80 -10.54
CA ASP A 155 -9.89 -11.39 -9.91
C ASP A 155 -9.55 -12.58 -9.01
N GLU A 156 -8.58 -13.41 -9.44
CA GLU A 156 -8.10 -14.55 -8.66
C GLU A 156 -7.38 -14.07 -7.40
N ALA A 157 -6.52 -13.07 -7.50
CA ALA A 157 -5.80 -12.47 -6.39
C ALA A 157 -6.76 -11.96 -5.31
N VAL A 158 -7.86 -11.30 -5.71
CA VAL A 158 -8.92 -10.86 -4.79
C VAL A 158 -9.54 -12.05 -4.04
N GLN A 159 -9.77 -13.19 -4.70
CA GLN A 159 -10.31 -14.37 -4.01
C GLN A 159 -9.28 -15.11 -3.17
N LYS A 160 -8.00 -15.02 -3.54
CA LYS A 160 -6.89 -15.72 -2.87
C LYS A 160 -6.55 -15.09 -1.52
N LEU A 161 -6.64 -13.76 -1.39
CA LEU A 161 -6.35 -13.05 -0.15
C LEU A 161 -7.18 -13.55 1.02
N GLN A 162 -6.52 -13.76 2.17
CA GLN A 162 -7.13 -14.33 3.37
C GLN A 162 -8.17 -13.41 4.02
N PHE A 163 -7.90 -12.11 4.07
CA PHE A 163 -8.71 -11.15 4.82
C PHE A 163 -9.51 -10.23 3.89
N GLU A 164 -10.80 -10.04 4.17
CA GLU A 164 -11.67 -9.15 3.38
C GLU A 164 -11.13 -7.72 3.32
N THR A 165 -10.50 -7.22 4.39
CA THR A 165 -9.88 -5.89 4.40
C THR A 165 -8.76 -5.75 3.36
N ASP A 166 -7.97 -6.80 3.14
CA ASP A 166 -6.91 -6.79 2.13
C ASP A 166 -7.53 -6.90 0.72
N ARG A 167 -8.66 -7.61 0.59
CA ARG A 167 -9.44 -7.66 -0.66
C ARG A 167 -9.99 -6.30 -1.03
N GLU A 168 -10.49 -5.53 -0.08
CA GLU A 168 -10.94 -4.15 -0.29
C GLU A 168 -9.80 -3.24 -0.78
N VAL A 169 -8.62 -3.35 -0.18
CA VAL A 169 -7.40 -2.66 -0.64
C VAL A 169 -7.09 -3.03 -2.08
N LEU A 170 -7.07 -4.32 -2.41
CA LEU A 170 -6.76 -4.78 -3.76
C LEU A 170 -7.81 -4.34 -4.79
N ARG A 171 -9.11 -4.48 -4.50
CA ARG A 171 -10.19 -4.02 -5.39
C ARG A 171 -10.08 -2.52 -5.67
N ARG A 172 -9.74 -1.72 -4.64
CA ARG A 172 -9.53 -0.28 -4.82
C ARG A 172 -8.28 0.01 -5.67
N ALA A 173 -7.19 -0.73 -5.48
CA ALA A 173 -5.99 -0.60 -6.30
C ALA A 173 -6.27 -0.88 -7.78
N ILE A 174 -6.98 -1.98 -8.07
CA ILE A 174 -7.41 -2.36 -9.42
C ILE A 174 -8.23 -1.23 -10.05
N GLN A 175 -9.23 -0.70 -9.34
CA GLN A 175 -10.06 0.40 -9.83
C GLN A 175 -9.23 1.65 -10.20
N VAL A 176 -8.25 2.01 -9.37
CA VAL A 176 -7.37 3.17 -9.62
C VAL A 176 -6.47 2.90 -10.83
N MET A 177 -5.88 1.71 -10.91
CA MET A 177 -5.02 1.30 -12.01
C MET A 177 -5.77 1.28 -13.36
N THR A 178 -7.01 0.77 -13.40
CA THR A 178 -7.80 0.67 -14.64
C THR A 178 -8.37 2.01 -15.11
N THR A 179 -8.32 3.05 -14.27
CA THR A 179 -8.81 4.40 -14.59
C THR A 179 -7.67 5.37 -14.93
N THR A 180 -6.42 4.90 -14.84
CA THR A 180 -5.21 5.72 -15.02
C THR A 180 -4.93 6.05 -16.47
#